data_AF-A0A6C0L123-F1
#
_entry.id   AF-A0A6C0L123-F1
#
_cell.length_a   1.000
_cell.length_b   1.000
_cell.length_c   1.000
_cell.angle_alpha   90.00
_cell.angle_beta   90.00
_cell.angle_gamma   90.00
#
_symmetry.space_group_name_H-M   'P 1'
#
loop_
_entity.id
_entity.type
_entity.pdbx_description
1 polymer ?
#
loop_
_entity_poly.entity_id
_entity_poly.type
_entity_poly.pdbx_seq_one_letter_code
_entity_poly.pdbx_strand_id
1 'polypeptide(L)'
;MEHLRVSTITSILKISDTIDLQKVYDCIPISTYILFIEYGSENEPKGFSEKSLKKKRKKKKKKIFYNQITLHVMYSNKIMNVKLFNNGRIQITGLKHEEQSINLVKALMEYFYDFDIFKEEVQVIDHSIVLINSDFDLGYEINRDALHQEIIDYGIYSSYESCIYPGVNIKYFINHTNIENGICNCEQMCNGKGRGNGDGNCKKITIAVFKSGKVIITGGQNKQQLEESYRFIKNFIDSNKECFILK
;
A
#
# COMPACT_ATOMS: atom_id res chain seq x y z
N MET A 1 10.26 -0.40 15.61
CA MET A 1 10.22 -1.29 14.42
C MET A 1 10.70 -2.71 14.70
N GLU A 2 11.33 -2.98 15.85
CA GLU A 2 11.85 -4.31 16.21
C GLU A 2 10.78 -5.42 16.23
N HIS A 3 9.50 -5.05 16.38
CA HIS A 3 8.37 -5.99 16.48
C HIS A 3 7.41 -5.96 15.27
N LEU A 4 7.67 -5.13 14.25
CA LEU A 4 6.79 -4.99 13.07
C LEU A 4 7.55 -5.25 11.79
N ARG A 5 7.11 -6.26 11.04
CA ARG A 5 7.66 -6.52 9.70
C ARG A 5 6.94 -5.65 8.68
N VAL A 6 7.68 -4.83 7.94
CA VAL A 6 7.14 -4.11 6.76
C VAL A 6 6.99 -5.09 5.60
N SER A 7 5.74 -5.35 5.22
CA SER A 7 5.41 -6.27 4.12
C SER A 7 5.57 -5.59 2.76
N THR A 8 5.11 -4.35 2.62
CA THR A 8 5.31 -3.52 1.43
C THR A 8 5.11 -2.04 1.71
N ILE A 9 5.83 -1.21 0.98
CA ILE A 9 5.63 0.24 0.88
C ILE A 9 5.14 0.58 -0.53
N THR A 10 4.31 1.61 -0.62
CA THR A 10 3.91 2.27 -1.86
C THR A 10 4.31 3.74 -1.80
N SER A 11 5.05 4.18 -2.80
CA SER A 11 5.48 5.56 -2.94
C SER A 11 4.89 6.17 -4.21
N ILE A 12 4.62 7.46 -4.15
CA ILE A 12 4.31 8.31 -5.31
C ILE A 12 5.44 9.32 -5.44
N LEU A 13 5.92 9.49 -6.67
CA LEU A 13 6.93 10.47 -7.05
C LEU A 13 6.38 11.33 -8.18
N LYS A 14 6.98 12.50 -8.36
CA LYS A 14 6.79 13.36 -9.52
C LYS A 14 8.15 13.74 -10.05
N ILE A 15 8.33 13.58 -11.36
CA ILE A 15 9.50 14.07 -12.08
C ILE A 15 9.26 15.47 -12.67
N SER A 16 10.33 16.16 -13.01
CA SER A 16 10.32 17.52 -13.58
C SER A 16 9.60 17.60 -14.92
N ASP A 17 9.59 16.52 -15.71
CA ASP A 17 9.02 16.48 -17.05
C ASP A 17 7.72 15.63 -17.13
N THR A 18 7.08 15.67 -18.28
CA THR A 18 6.01 14.77 -18.73
C THR A 18 6.59 13.51 -19.36
N ILE A 19 5.77 12.46 -19.51
CA ILE A 19 6.19 11.18 -20.07
C ILE A 19 5.28 10.84 -21.24
N ASP A 20 5.86 10.65 -22.42
CA ASP A 20 5.16 10.06 -23.55
C ASP A 20 5.04 8.54 -23.34
N LEU A 21 3.88 8.10 -22.86
CA LEU A 21 3.63 6.70 -22.50
C LEU A 21 3.61 5.78 -23.72
N GLN A 22 3.19 6.29 -24.89
CA GLN A 22 3.21 5.53 -26.13
C GLN A 22 4.65 5.31 -26.57
N LYS A 23 5.48 6.36 -26.52
CA LYS A 23 6.92 6.24 -26.78
C LYS A 23 7.61 5.25 -25.84
N VAL A 24 7.30 5.27 -24.53
CA VAL A 24 7.81 4.26 -23.58
C VAL A 24 7.37 2.86 -24.00
N TYR A 25 6.10 2.67 -24.35
CA TYR A 25 5.61 1.37 -24.80
C TYR A 25 6.33 0.89 -26.06
N ASP A 26 6.51 1.76 -27.06
CA ASP A 26 7.08 1.39 -28.36
C ASP A 26 8.58 1.15 -28.31
N CYS A 27 9.33 2.04 -27.66
CA CYS A 27 10.79 2.06 -27.69
C CYS A 27 11.44 1.15 -26.65
N ILE A 28 10.81 0.93 -25.48
CA ILE A 28 11.44 0.12 -24.42
C ILE A 28 11.29 -1.37 -24.71
N PRO A 29 12.40 -2.13 -24.86
CA PRO A 29 12.37 -3.55 -25.07
C PRO A 29 12.16 -4.31 -23.75
N ILE A 30 11.70 -5.56 -23.87
CA ILE A 30 11.77 -6.50 -22.75
C ILE A 30 13.21 -6.94 -22.57
N SER A 31 13.70 -6.85 -21.34
CA SER A 31 15.09 -7.13 -20.96
C SER A 31 15.14 -7.78 -19.57
N THR A 32 16.35 -8.06 -19.07
CA THR A 32 16.55 -8.50 -17.68
C THR A 32 16.18 -7.42 -16.67
N TYR A 33 16.16 -6.14 -17.09
CA TYR A 33 15.77 -5.00 -16.27
C TYR A 33 14.27 -4.71 -16.36
N ILE A 34 13.69 -4.67 -17.57
CA ILE A 34 12.25 -4.46 -17.80
C ILE A 34 11.61 -5.77 -18.26
N LEU A 35 10.90 -6.44 -17.35
CA LEU A 35 10.39 -7.81 -17.60
C LEU A 35 9.01 -7.83 -18.26
N PHE A 36 8.23 -6.76 -18.09
CA PHE A 36 6.85 -6.67 -18.56
C PHE A 36 6.40 -5.22 -18.71
N ILE A 37 5.57 -4.97 -19.73
CA ILE A 37 4.98 -3.66 -20.04
C ILE A 37 3.50 -3.85 -20.42
N GLU A 38 2.59 -3.10 -19.78
CA GLU A 38 1.17 -3.02 -20.13
C GLU A 38 0.74 -1.56 -20.29
N TYR A 39 0.25 -1.19 -21.48
CA TYR A 39 -0.21 0.16 -21.81
C TYR A 39 -1.50 0.14 -22.62
N GLY A 40 -2.56 0.79 -22.15
CA GLY A 40 -3.83 0.86 -22.87
C GLY A 40 -4.52 -0.51 -23.08
N SER A 41 -5.72 -0.50 -23.65
CA SER A 41 -6.49 -1.72 -23.97
C SER A 41 -6.30 -2.22 -25.38
N GLU A 42 -5.74 -1.39 -26.25
CA GLU A 42 -5.54 -1.69 -27.67
C GLU A 42 -4.16 -2.31 -27.93
N ASN A 43 -3.23 -2.16 -26.98
CA ASN A 43 -1.91 -2.76 -27.09
C ASN A 43 -1.86 -4.11 -26.36
N GLU A 44 -1.25 -5.11 -27.00
CA GLU A 44 -0.92 -6.38 -26.36
C GLU A 44 0.20 -6.17 -25.33
N PRO A 45 0.08 -6.70 -24.10
CA PRO A 45 1.16 -6.59 -23.13
C PRO A 45 2.46 -7.22 -23.63
N LYS A 46 3.59 -6.52 -23.44
CA LYS A 46 4.93 -7.05 -23.74
C LYS A 46 5.49 -7.80 -22.54
N GLY A 47 6.19 -8.90 -22.77
CA GLY A 47 6.91 -9.66 -21.74
C GLY A 47 6.02 -10.59 -20.92
N PHE A 48 6.57 -11.13 -19.83
CA PHE A 48 5.92 -12.14 -19.01
C PHE A 48 5.52 -11.60 -17.63
N SER A 49 4.29 -11.89 -17.22
CA SER A 49 3.80 -11.61 -15.87
C SER A 49 3.15 -12.86 -15.32
N GLU A 50 3.60 -13.38 -14.17
CA GLU A 50 3.02 -14.58 -13.53
C GLU A 50 1.50 -14.51 -13.34
N LYS A 51 0.93 -13.30 -13.21
CA LYS A 51 -0.53 -13.11 -13.13
C LYS A 51 -1.26 -13.58 -14.39
N SER A 52 -0.60 -13.67 -15.54
CA SER A 52 -1.18 -14.19 -16.79
C SER A 52 -1.45 -15.69 -16.70
N LEU A 53 -0.70 -16.44 -15.88
CA LEU A 53 -0.89 -17.87 -15.69
C LEU A 53 -2.16 -18.22 -14.90
N LYS A 54 -2.71 -17.28 -14.12
CA LYS A 54 -3.88 -17.56 -13.28
C LYS A 54 -5.15 -17.61 -14.14
N LYS A 55 -5.83 -18.76 -14.18
CA LYS A 55 -7.14 -18.93 -14.84
C LYS A 55 -8.13 -17.87 -14.35
N LYS A 56 -8.57 -16.99 -15.25
CA LYS A 56 -9.58 -15.98 -14.93
C LYS A 56 -10.96 -16.64 -14.84
N ARG A 57 -11.60 -16.55 -13.66
CA ARG A 57 -12.97 -17.08 -13.44
C ARG A 57 -14.04 -16.46 -14.35
N LYS A 58 -13.84 -15.23 -14.88
CA LYS A 58 -14.65 -14.57 -15.93
C LYS A 58 -13.80 -13.57 -16.73
N LYS A 59 -13.97 -13.46 -18.06
CA LYS A 59 -13.45 -12.33 -18.87
C LYS A 59 -14.27 -11.07 -18.55
N LYS A 60 -13.94 -10.34 -17.48
CA LYS A 60 -14.46 -8.97 -17.29
C LYS A 60 -13.82 -8.07 -18.36
N LYS A 61 -14.60 -7.19 -19.00
CA LYS A 61 -14.04 -6.06 -19.78
C LYS A 61 -13.03 -5.35 -18.88
N LYS A 62 -11.74 -5.34 -19.26
CA LYS A 62 -10.73 -4.60 -18.51
C LYS A 62 -11.09 -3.11 -18.63
N LYS A 63 -11.48 -2.46 -17.53
CA LYS A 63 -11.41 -0.99 -17.43
C LYS A 63 -9.94 -0.66 -17.20
N ILE A 64 -9.19 -0.40 -18.27
CA ILE A 64 -7.80 0.03 -18.16
C ILE A 64 -7.82 1.53 -17.94
N PHE A 65 -7.03 2.01 -16.99
CA PHE A 65 -6.82 3.43 -16.78
C PHE A 65 -5.96 3.94 -17.95
N TYR A 66 -6.57 4.68 -18.87
CA TYR A 66 -5.96 5.09 -20.14
C TYR A 66 -4.70 5.95 -19.98
N ASN A 67 -4.53 6.62 -18.83
CA ASN A 67 -3.44 7.58 -18.61
C ASN A 67 -2.26 7.00 -17.82
N GLN A 68 -2.02 5.69 -17.90
CA GLN A 68 -0.83 5.08 -17.29
C GLN A 68 -0.26 3.95 -18.14
N ILE A 69 1.05 3.77 -18.05
CA ILE A 69 1.75 2.53 -18.42
C ILE A 69 2.23 1.82 -17.15
N THR A 70 2.12 0.49 -17.11
CA THR A 70 2.62 -0.33 -16.00
C THR A 70 3.83 -1.12 -16.45
N LEU A 71 4.93 -1.01 -15.71
CA LEU A 71 6.19 -1.73 -15.91
C LEU A 71 6.44 -2.68 -14.74
N HIS A 72 7.03 -3.84 -15.04
CA HIS A 72 7.69 -4.67 -14.04
C HIS A 72 9.21 -4.48 -14.17
N VAL A 73 9.78 -3.76 -13.21
CA VAL A 73 11.20 -3.42 -13.17
C VAL A 73 11.91 -4.34 -12.19
N MET A 74 12.97 -5.00 -12.63
CA MET A 74 13.84 -5.78 -11.74
C MET A 74 14.75 -4.82 -10.96
N TYR A 75 14.57 -4.76 -9.64
CA TYR A 75 15.37 -3.90 -8.76
C TYR A 75 15.69 -4.62 -7.46
N SER A 76 16.98 -4.69 -7.10
CA SER A 76 17.47 -5.41 -5.91
C SER A 76 16.95 -6.86 -5.84
N ASN A 77 17.05 -7.62 -6.93
CA ASN A 77 16.59 -9.01 -7.06
C ASN A 77 15.09 -9.22 -6.78
N LYS A 78 14.29 -8.17 -6.94
CA LYS A 78 12.84 -8.23 -6.78
C LYS A 78 12.14 -7.45 -7.88
N ILE A 79 11.01 -7.98 -8.31
CA ILE A 79 10.15 -7.31 -9.28
C ILE A 79 9.37 -6.18 -8.59
N MET A 80 9.57 -4.96 -9.06
CA MET A 80 8.83 -3.77 -8.66
C MET A 80 7.75 -3.47 -9.69
N ASN A 81 6.53 -3.17 -9.22
CA ASN A 81 5.47 -2.71 -10.09
C ASN A 81 5.50 -1.17 -10.12
N VAL A 82 5.90 -0.63 -11.27
CA VAL A 82 6.06 0.81 -11.51
C VAL A 82 4.97 1.26 -12.47
N LYS A 83 4.21 2.28 -12.09
CA LYS A 83 3.18 2.90 -12.92
C LYS A 83 3.63 4.30 -13.26
N LEU A 84 3.76 4.59 -14.54
CA LEU A 84 4.09 5.92 -15.04
C LEU A 84 2.82 6.59 -15.58
N PHE A 85 2.67 7.87 -15.30
CA PHE A 85 1.57 8.70 -15.76
C PHE A 85 2.11 9.80 -16.67
N ASN A 86 1.32 10.21 -17.66
CA ASN A 86 1.75 11.19 -18.67
C ASN A 86 2.18 12.53 -18.07
N ASN A 87 1.61 12.91 -16.93
CA ASN A 87 1.97 14.11 -16.19
C ASN A 87 3.26 13.96 -15.36
N GLY A 88 4.08 12.94 -15.59
CA GLY A 88 5.33 12.72 -14.86
C GLY A 88 5.15 12.19 -13.44
N ARG A 89 3.93 11.82 -13.03
CA ARG A 89 3.76 11.08 -11.76
C ARG A 89 4.19 9.63 -11.95
N ILE A 90 4.75 9.08 -10.89
CA ILE A 90 5.22 7.69 -10.83
C ILE A 90 4.67 7.08 -9.55
N GLN A 91 4.04 5.91 -9.64
CA GLN A 91 3.67 5.12 -8.47
C GLN A 91 4.46 3.82 -8.46
N ILE A 92 5.08 3.50 -7.33
CA ILE A 92 5.85 2.27 -7.14
C ILE A 92 5.24 1.48 -6.00
N THR A 93 4.97 0.20 -6.23
CA THR A 93 4.53 -0.75 -5.20
C THR A 93 5.51 -1.91 -5.08
N GLY A 94 5.61 -2.50 -3.90
CA GLY A 94 6.52 -3.62 -3.63
C GLY A 94 7.82 -3.22 -2.92
N LEU A 95 7.98 -1.94 -2.57
CA LEU A 95 9.14 -1.42 -1.85
C LEU A 95 9.23 -2.02 -0.44
N LYS A 96 10.45 -2.11 0.11
CA LYS A 96 10.73 -2.59 1.48
C LYS A 96 11.30 -1.49 2.38
N HIS A 97 11.99 -0.53 1.80
CA HIS A 97 12.56 0.63 2.50
C HIS A 97 12.14 1.93 1.82
N GLU A 98 12.08 3.00 2.60
CA GLU A 98 11.56 4.30 2.18
C GLU A 98 12.39 4.96 1.07
N GLU A 99 13.71 4.77 1.10
CA GLU A 99 14.67 5.38 0.17
C GLU A 99 14.74 4.67 -1.20
N GLN A 100 14.26 3.42 -1.29
CA GLN A 100 14.36 2.60 -2.51
C GLN A 100 13.65 3.23 -3.71
N SER A 101 12.57 3.98 -3.47
CA SER A 101 11.76 4.58 -4.52
C SER A 101 12.56 5.57 -5.36
N ILE A 102 13.31 6.48 -4.72
CA ILE A 102 14.06 7.54 -5.38
C ILE A 102 15.18 6.94 -6.22
N ASN A 103 15.95 6.00 -5.64
CA ASN A 103 17.06 5.34 -6.34
C ASN A 103 16.57 4.51 -7.53
N LEU A 104 15.43 3.83 -7.40
CA LEU A 104 14.80 3.12 -8.51
C LEU A 104 14.40 4.08 -9.63
N VAL A 105 13.71 5.19 -9.30
CA VAL A 105 13.32 6.17 -10.34
C VAL A 105 14.54 6.74 -11.05
N LYS A 106 15.60 7.13 -10.32
CA LYS A 106 16.83 7.62 -10.94
C LYS A 106 17.42 6.63 -11.93
N ALA A 107 17.58 5.37 -11.54
CA ALA A 107 18.08 4.31 -12.42
C ALA A 107 17.14 4.06 -13.62
N LEU A 108 15.82 4.17 -13.43
CA LEU A 108 14.85 4.01 -14.50
C LEU A 108 14.89 5.18 -15.50
N MET A 109 15.09 6.41 -15.02
CA MET A 109 15.25 7.57 -15.90
C MET A 109 16.56 7.51 -16.67
N GLU A 110 17.64 7.07 -16.03
CA GLU A 110 18.93 6.83 -16.69
C GLU A 110 18.79 5.81 -17.82
N TYR A 111 18.14 4.67 -17.54
CA TYR A 111 17.81 3.66 -18.54
C TYR A 111 16.95 4.21 -19.68
N PHE A 112 16.08 5.19 -19.43
CA PHE A 112 15.21 5.79 -20.44
C PHE A 112 15.94 6.74 -21.40
N TYR A 113 17.12 7.28 -21.03
CA TYR A 113 17.93 8.07 -21.97
C TYR A 113 18.50 7.22 -23.11
N ASP A 114 18.85 5.97 -22.85
CA ASP A 114 19.37 5.04 -23.86
C ASP A 114 18.35 4.77 -24.99
N PHE A 115 17.08 5.11 -24.78
CA PHE A 115 15.98 4.92 -25.74
C PHE A 115 15.31 6.25 -26.14
N ASP A 116 16.01 7.37 -25.93
CA ASP A 116 15.57 8.72 -26.26
C ASP A 116 14.19 9.09 -25.68
N ILE A 117 13.76 8.46 -24.59
CA ILE A 117 12.43 8.76 -24.00
C ILE A 117 12.37 10.22 -23.54
N PHE A 118 13.47 10.73 -22.99
CA PHE A 118 13.66 12.12 -22.60
C PHE A 118 14.77 12.77 -23.41
N LYS A 119 14.64 14.07 -23.67
CA LYS A 119 15.64 14.88 -24.39
C LYS A 119 16.63 15.57 -23.46
N GLU A 120 16.21 15.84 -22.23
CA GLU A 120 16.95 16.60 -21.23
C GLU A 120 16.95 15.86 -19.89
N GLU A 121 17.82 16.27 -18.98
CA GLU A 121 17.92 15.64 -17.67
C GLU A 121 16.64 15.85 -16.83
N VAL A 122 16.07 14.74 -16.39
CA VAL A 122 14.87 14.65 -15.56
C VAL A 122 15.23 14.45 -14.09
N GLN A 123 14.64 15.27 -13.23
CA GLN A 123 14.84 15.21 -11.78
C GLN A 123 13.56 14.81 -11.06
N VAL A 124 13.70 14.17 -9.90
CA VAL A 124 12.57 13.92 -8.99
C VAL A 124 12.30 15.19 -8.20
N ILE A 125 11.11 15.77 -8.35
CA ILE A 125 10.71 17.06 -7.73
C ILE A 125 9.74 16.89 -6.55
N ASP A 126 9.08 15.74 -6.44
CA ASP A 126 8.24 15.40 -5.27
C ASP A 126 8.32 13.90 -4.99
N HIS A 127 8.22 13.55 -3.71
CA HIS A 127 8.21 12.18 -3.22
C HIS A 127 7.35 12.09 -1.97
N SER A 128 6.43 11.13 -1.97
CA SER A 128 5.64 10.81 -0.78
C SER A 128 5.38 9.32 -0.65
N ILE A 129 5.45 8.83 0.58
CA ILE A 129 4.91 7.53 0.95
C ILE A 129 3.41 7.68 1.20
N VAL A 130 2.63 6.84 0.52
CA VAL A 130 1.17 6.92 0.54
C VAL A 130 0.52 5.73 1.22
N LEU A 131 1.25 4.60 1.31
CA LEU A 131 0.79 3.39 1.95
C LEU A 131 1.98 2.56 2.45
N ILE A 132 1.93 2.16 3.71
CA ILE A 132 2.80 1.16 4.31
C ILE A 132 1.91 0.06 4.86
N ASN A 133 2.25 -1.18 4.52
CA ASN A 133 1.65 -2.37 5.09
C ASN A 133 2.66 -3.05 5.98
N SER A 134 2.23 -3.42 7.17
CA SER A 134 3.01 -4.23 8.10
C SER A 134 2.19 -5.41 8.61
N ASP A 135 2.90 -6.40 9.10
CA ASP A 135 2.30 -7.56 9.75
C ASP A 135 3.15 -8.00 10.93
N PHE A 136 2.51 -8.69 11.87
CA PHE A 136 3.14 -9.34 13.02
C PHE A 136 2.30 -10.53 13.48
N ASP A 137 2.83 -11.30 14.43
CA ASP A 137 2.18 -12.47 15.00
C ASP A 137 2.04 -12.29 16.52
N LEU A 138 0.83 -12.50 17.05
CA LEU A 138 0.57 -12.51 18.48
C LEU A 138 1.11 -13.78 19.14
N GLY A 139 1.29 -14.87 18.37
CA GLY A 139 1.84 -16.15 18.83
C GLY A 139 0.80 -17.10 19.43
N TYR A 140 -0.49 -16.78 19.36
CA TYR A 140 -1.59 -17.60 19.88
C TYR A 140 -2.89 -17.36 19.10
N GLU A 141 -3.79 -18.33 19.12
CA GLU A 141 -5.08 -18.19 18.43
C GLU A 141 -6.02 -17.22 19.16
N ILE A 142 -6.81 -16.48 18.37
CA ILE A 142 -7.72 -15.43 18.83
C ILE A 142 -9.18 -15.80 18.60
N ASN A 143 -9.98 -15.64 19.65
CA ASN A 143 -11.44 -15.64 19.61
C ASN A 143 -11.91 -14.33 18.96
N ARG A 144 -12.15 -14.40 17.64
CA ARG A 144 -12.51 -13.25 16.81
C ARG A 144 -13.87 -12.66 17.15
N ASP A 145 -14.83 -13.49 17.55
CA ASP A 145 -16.17 -13.04 17.95
C ASP A 145 -16.08 -12.19 19.22
N ALA A 146 -15.36 -12.68 20.24
CA ALA A 146 -15.11 -11.91 21.46
C ALA A 146 -14.33 -10.62 21.18
N LEU A 147 -13.25 -10.69 20.38
CA LEU A 147 -12.48 -9.50 20.03
C LEU A 147 -13.32 -8.46 19.27
N HIS A 148 -14.17 -8.91 18.35
CA HIS A 148 -15.04 -8.02 17.60
C HIS A 148 -15.99 -7.25 18.53
N GLN A 149 -16.64 -7.97 19.45
CA GLN A 149 -17.58 -7.38 20.41
C GLN A 149 -16.89 -6.37 21.33
N GLU A 150 -15.77 -6.75 21.95
CA GLU A 150 -15.04 -5.88 22.87
C GLU A 150 -14.52 -4.59 22.18
N ILE A 151 -14.10 -4.66 20.92
CA ILE A 151 -13.68 -3.47 20.16
C ILE A 151 -14.87 -2.53 19.90
N ILE A 152 -16.05 -3.08 19.61
CA ILE A 152 -17.28 -2.28 19.45
C ILE A 152 -17.64 -1.62 20.77
N ASP A 153 -17.57 -2.36 21.88
CA ASP A 153 -17.91 -1.86 23.22
C ASP A 153 -16.92 -0.77 23.67
N TYR A 154 -15.67 -0.83 23.21
CA TYR A 154 -14.68 0.25 23.37
C TYR A 154 -14.98 1.50 22.50
N GLY A 155 -15.95 1.44 21.58
CA GLY A 155 -16.37 2.55 20.72
C GLY A 155 -15.60 2.65 19.41
N ILE A 156 -14.73 1.69 19.08
CA ILE A 156 -13.98 1.67 17.82
C ILE A 156 -14.77 0.89 16.78
N TYR A 157 -14.82 1.44 15.56
CA TYR A 157 -15.46 0.74 14.45
C TYR A 157 -14.76 -0.59 14.16
N SER A 158 -15.53 -1.67 14.20
CA SER A 158 -15.11 -3.03 13.89
C SER A 158 -16.14 -3.70 12.98
N SER A 159 -15.68 -4.59 12.12
CA SER A 159 -16.54 -5.40 11.25
C SER A 159 -15.98 -6.81 11.18
N TYR A 160 -16.83 -7.81 11.37
CA TYR A 160 -16.41 -9.20 11.30
C TYR A 160 -17.56 -10.08 10.78
N GLU A 161 -17.38 -10.56 9.54
CA GLU A 161 -18.27 -11.53 8.91
C GLU A 161 -17.41 -12.61 8.27
N SER A 162 -17.25 -13.73 8.98
CA SER A 162 -16.28 -14.79 8.63
C SER A 162 -16.47 -15.38 7.23
N CYS A 163 -17.71 -15.37 6.72
CA CYS A 163 -18.05 -15.82 5.36
C CYS A 163 -17.55 -14.86 4.26
N ILE A 164 -17.34 -13.58 4.58
CA ILE A 164 -16.92 -12.55 3.63
C ILE A 164 -15.44 -12.25 3.78
N TYR A 165 -14.95 -12.11 5.01
CA TYR A 165 -13.56 -11.80 5.31
C TYR A 165 -13.11 -12.51 6.61
N PRO A 166 -11.97 -13.22 6.59
CA PRO A 166 -11.57 -14.07 7.71
C PRO A 166 -10.92 -13.33 8.89
N GLY A 167 -10.72 -12.02 8.83
CA GLY A 167 -10.15 -11.25 9.95
C GLY A 167 -11.19 -10.34 10.60
N VAL A 168 -11.03 -10.05 11.89
CA VAL A 168 -11.72 -8.92 12.53
C VAL A 168 -11.12 -7.65 11.95
N ASN A 169 -11.93 -6.83 11.29
CA ASN A 169 -11.49 -5.64 10.56
C ASN A 169 -11.81 -4.38 11.37
N ILE A 170 -10.79 -3.86 12.04
CA ILE A 170 -10.84 -2.74 12.99
C ILE A 170 -10.35 -1.47 12.28
N LYS A 171 -11.05 -0.35 12.46
CA LYS A 171 -10.70 0.97 11.89
C LYS A 171 -10.23 1.90 13.00
N TYR A 172 -8.91 2.05 13.11
CA TYR A 172 -8.24 2.89 14.08
C TYR A 172 -7.91 4.26 13.46
N PHE A 173 -8.43 5.35 14.00
CA PHE A 173 -8.18 6.70 13.52
C PHE A 173 -7.08 7.40 14.33
N ILE A 174 -6.11 7.97 13.64
CA ILE A 174 -4.97 8.68 14.24
C ILE A 174 -5.08 10.16 13.90
N ASN A 175 -4.96 11.02 14.93
CA ASN A 175 -4.84 12.46 14.78
C ASN A 175 -4.07 13.07 15.96
N HIS A 176 -2.99 13.81 15.70
CA HIS A 176 -2.16 14.40 16.76
C HIS A 176 -2.84 15.56 17.49
N THR A 177 -3.82 16.21 16.86
CA THR A 177 -4.55 17.36 17.44
C THR A 177 -5.88 16.96 18.06
N ASN A 178 -6.28 15.68 17.93
CA ASN A 178 -7.59 15.21 18.40
C ASN A 178 -7.43 13.83 19.06
N ILE A 179 -7.50 13.83 20.39
CA ILE A 179 -6.87 12.84 21.28
C ILE A 179 -7.91 11.86 21.82
N GLU A 180 -8.56 11.09 20.95
CA GLU A 180 -9.23 9.86 21.41
C GLU A 180 -8.64 8.64 20.73
N ASN A 181 -8.30 7.65 21.56
CA ASN A 181 -7.56 6.43 21.27
C ASN A 181 -8.18 5.61 20.11
N GLY A 182 -7.97 6.05 18.86
CA GLY A 182 -8.48 5.36 17.69
C GLY A 182 -9.84 5.81 17.17
N ILE A 183 -10.46 6.83 17.78
CA ILE A 183 -11.80 7.33 17.43
C ILE A 183 -11.66 8.70 16.77
N CYS A 184 -12.47 8.95 15.74
CA CYS A 184 -12.44 10.22 15.01
C CYS A 184 -13.42 11.22 15.62
N ASN A 185 -12.89 12.31 16.19
CA ASN A 185 -13.69 13.38 16.81
C ASN A 185 -13.61 14.71 16.06
N CYS A 186 -13.37 14.67 14.75
CA CYS A 186 -13.33 15.88 13.94
C CYS A 186 -14.69 16.56 13.91
N GLU A 187 -14.70 17.89 14.01
CA GLU A 187 -15.93 18.69 13.82
C GLU A 187 -16.29 18.71 12.34
N GLN A 188 -15.28 18.88 11.48
CA GLN A 188 -15.45 18.77 10.04
C GLN A 188 -15.55 17.31 9.57
N MET A 189 -16.25 17.12 8.45
CA MET A 189 -16.39 15.82 7.81
C MET A 189 -15.03 15.16 7.55
N CYS A 190 -14.76 14.04 8.22
CA CYS A 190 -13.51 13.32 8.12
C CYS A 190 -13.69 11.98 7.40
N ASN A 191 -12.92 11.75 6.34
CA ASN A 191 -12.96 10.51 5.57
C ASN A 191 -11.81 9.52 5.92
N GLY A 192 -10.93 9.90 6.85
CA GLY A 192 -9.78 9.11 7.28
C GLY A 192 -8.62 9.04 6.27
N LYS A 193 -8.59 9.90 5.25
CA LYS A 193 -7.51 9.93 4.24
C LYS A 193 -6.45 11.02 4.50
N GLY A 194 -6.60 11.79 5.57
CA GLY A 194 -5.67 12.86 5.93
C GLY A 194 -4.32 12.34 6.39
N ARG A 195 -3.46 13.24 6.89
CA ARG A 195 -2.12 12.91 7.40
C ARG A 195 -2.10 12.59 8.90
N GLY A 196 -3.24 12.67 9.58
CA GLY A 196 -3.36 12.51 11.02
C GLY A 196 -2.97 13.77 11.79
N ASN A 197 -3.27 14.95 11.25
CA ASN A 197 -3.01 16.22 11.91
C ASN A 197 -4.05 17.26 11.46
N GLY A 198 -4.73 17.90 12.41
CA GLY A 198 -5.74 18.93 12.16
C GLY A 198 -7.17 18.38 12.05
N ASP A 199 -8.15 19.28 12.17
CA ASP A 199 -9.55 18.93 12.05
C ASP A 199 -9.91 18.45 10.63
N GLY A 200 -10.80 17.45 10.54
CA GLY A 200 -11.14 16.75 9.29
C GLY A 200 -10.03 15.88 8.68
N ASN A 201 -8.84 15.82 9.30
CA ASN A 201 -7.62 15.28 8.70
C ASN A 201 -7.07 14.01 9.39
N CYS A 202 -7.93 13.25 10.07
CA CYS A 202 -7.52 11.96 10.66
C CYS A 202 -6.96 11.02 9.59
N LYS A 203 -6.02 10.18 10.01
CA LYS A 203 -5.56 9.04 9.24
C LYS A 203 -6.23 7.77 9.76
N LYS A 204 -7.03 7.13 8.92
CA LYS A 204 -7.64 5.83 9.21
C LYS A 204 -6.66 4.70 8.87
N ILE A 205 -6.30 3.94 9.88
CA ILE A 205 -5.53 2.71 9.80
C ILE A 205 -6.49 1.54 9.91
N THR A 206 -6.26 0.50 9.12
CA THR A 206 -7.00 -0.76 9.21
C THR A 206 -6.13 -1.79 9.88
N ILE A 207 -6.65 -2.39 10.95
CA ILE A 207 -6.02 -3.50 11.66
C ILE A 207 -6.90 -4.73 11.41
N ALA A 208 -6.33 -5.76 10.80
CA ALA A 208 -7.01 -7.02 10.53
C ALA A 208 -6.40 -8.13 11.38
N VAL A 209 -7.16 -8.63 12.35
CA VAL A 209 -6.73 -9.70 13.27
C VAL A 209 -7.34 -11.03 12.83
N PHE A 210 -6.51 -12.03 12.56
CA PHE A 210 -6.95 -13.35 12.10
C PHE A 210 -7.00 -14.35 13.26
N LYS A 211 -7.76 -15.44 13.07
CA LYS A 211 -7.89 -16.53 14.07
C LYS A 211 -6.52 -17.03 14.52
N SER A 212 -5.55 -17.15 13.60
CA SER A 212 -4.22 -17.69 13.89
C SER A 212 -3.32 -16.77 14.75
N GLY A 213 -3.81 -15.63 15.22
CA GLY A 213 -2.99 -14.63 15.92
C GLY A 213 -2.18 -13.71 15.00
N LYS A 214 -2.19 -13.96 13.68
CA LYS A 214 -1.56 -13.07 12.71
C LYS A 214 -2.36 -11.78 12.61
N VAL A 215 -1.65 -10.67 12.47
CA VAL A 215 -2.25 -9.34 12.37
C VAL A 215 -1.65 -8.58 11.19
N ILE A 216 -2.50 -7.94 10.39
CA ILE A 216 -2.09 -7.00 9.34
C ILE A 216 -2.48 -5.59 9.76
N ILE A 217 -1.54 -4.65 9.66
CA ILE A 217 -1.78 -3.22 9.79
C ILE A 217 -1.54 -2.58 8.43
N THR A 218 -2.56 -1.91 7.89
CA THR A 218 -2.51 -1.27 6.56
C THR A 218 -3.16 0.10 6.59
N GLY A 219 -2.75 0.95 5.67
CA GLY A 219 -3.24 2.32 5.55
C GLY A 219 -2.26 3.36 6.06
N GLY A 220 -1.23 2.98 6.82
CA GLY A 220 -0.20 3.89 7.34
C GLY A 220 0.57 4.61 6.24
N GLN A 221 1.09 5.80 6.55
CA GLN A 221 1.92 6.61 5.64
C GLN A 221 3.30 6.92 6.22
N ASN A 222 3.49 6.63 7.50
CA ASN A 222 4.76 6.71 8.19
C ASN A 222 4.82 5.61 9.25
N LYS A 223 6.03 5.41 9.79
CA LYS A 223 6.31 4.41 10.82
C LYS A 223 5.52 4.62 12.11
N GLN A 224 5.39 5.87 12.55
CA GLN A 224 4.73 6.21 13.82
C GLN A 224 3.27 5.72 13.83
N GLN A 225 2.53 5.93 12.73
CA GLN A 225 1.14 5.48 12.60
C GLN A 225 1.01 3.94 12.74
N LEU A 226 2.00 3.19 12.24
CA LEU A 226 2.01 1.73 12.39
C LEU A 226 2.33 1.32 13.83
N GLU A 227 3.28 2.00 14.47
CA GLU A 227 3.68 1.71 15.84
C GLU A 227 2.57 2.04 16.85
N GLU A 228 1.86 3.15 16.66
CA GLU A 228 0.68 3.50 17.46
C GLU A 228 -0.43 2.46 17.30
N SER A 229 -0.73 2.07 16.05
CA SER A 229 -1.76 1.05 15.77
C SER A 229 -1.38 -0.32 16.35
N TYR A 230 -0.10 -0.69 16.28
CA TYR A 230 0.44 -1.91 16.90
C TYR A 230 0.30 -1.88 18.41
N ARG A 231 0.73 -0.79 19.06
CA ARG A 231 0.64 -0.65 20.52
C ARG A 231 -0.82 -0.72 20.96
N PHE A 232 -1.72 -0.04 20.26
CA PHE A 232 -3.15 -0.11 20.54
C PHE A 232 -3.65 -1.56 20.53
N ILE A 233 -3.54 -2.27 19.41
CA ILE A 233 -4.14 -3.61 19.31
C ILE A 233 -3.44 -4.63 20.22
N LYS A 234 -2.12 -4.49 20.40
CA LYS A 234 -1.36 -5.40 21.26
C LYS A 234 -1.76 -5.22 22.72
N ASN A 235 -1.82 -3.98 23.19
CA ASN A 235 -2.24 -3.69 24.57
C ASN A 235 -3.71 -4.04 24.78
N PHE A 236 -4.60 -3.73 23.82
CA PHE A 236 -6.02 -4.06 23.90
C PHE A 236 -6.23 -5.57 24.10
N ILE A 237 -5.53 -6.40 23.32
CA ILE A 237 -5.64 -7.86 23.43
C ILE A 237 -4.95 -8.37 24.69
N ASP A 238 -3.75 -7.90 25.03
CA ASP A 238 -2.99 -8.41 26.18
C ASP A 238 -3.63 -8.03 27.52
N SER A 239 -4.31 -6.89 27.62
CA SER A 239 -5.03 -6.47 28.84
C SER A 239 -6.17 -7.41 29.22
N ASN A 240 -6.80 -8.06 28.24
CA ASN A 240 -7.91 -9.02 28.44
C ASN A 240 -7.60 -10.38 27.80
N LYS A 241 -6.34 -10.80 27.88
CA LYS A 241 -5.82 -11.95 27.12
C LYS A 241 -6.65 -13.23 27.28
N GLU A 242 -7.14 -13.47 28.49
CA GLU A 242 -7.93 -14.66 28.83
C GLU A 242 -9.29 -14.71 28.11
N CYS A 243 -9.87 -13.55 27.79
CA CYS A 243 -11.12 -13.45 27.03
C CYS A 243 -10.93 -13.77 25.54
N PHE A 244 -9.71 -13.58 25.03
CA PHE A 244 -9.41 -13.65 23.60
C PHE A 244 -8.64 -14.89 23.19
N ILE A 245 -7.97 -15.60 24.10
CA ILE A 245 -7.30 -16.86 23.75
C ILE A 245 -8.35 -17.94 23.47
N LEU A 246 -8.29 -18.55 22.29
CA LEU A 246 -8.99 -19.81 22.06
C LEU A 246 -8.25 -20.92 22.83
N LYS A 247 -8.97 -21.55 23.77
CA LYS A 247 -8.52 -22.76 24.47
C LYS A 247 -8.55 -23.97 23.55
#